data_AF-A0A9D6DXZ0-F1
#
_entry.id   AF-A0A9D6DXZ0-F1
#
_cell.length_a   1.000
_cell.length_b   1.000
_cell.length_c   1.000
_cell.angle_alpha   90.00
_cell.angle_beta   90.00
_cell.angle_gamma   90.00
#
_symmetry.space_group_name_H-M   'P 1'
#
loop_
_entity.id
_entity.type
_entity.pdbx_description
1 polymer ?
#
loop_
_entity_poly.entity_id
_entity_poly.type
_entity_poly.pdbx_seq_one_letter_code
_entity_poly.pdbx_strand_id
1 'polypeptide(L)'
;MQIDGIVNPDPNALSQSPSKTREEGRLKEACQEFESLLLSHMLTEMRSSIPKSNALGGGRDEELFMGMLDQERAKEWAKSDGIGLSNLLYQQMKKNL
;
A
#
# COMPACT_ATOMS: atom_id res chain seq x y z
N MET A 1 -34.90 -46.17 7.63
CA MET A 1 -33.49 -45.78 7.39
C MET A 1 -33.55 -44.47 6.61
N GLN A 2 -33.60 -43.34 7.32
CA GLN A 2 -33.42 -42.00 6.73
C GLN A 2 -31.94 -41.84 6.41
N ILE A 3 -31.62 -41.42 5.19
CA ILE A 3 -30.30 -40.94 4.81
C ILE A 3 -30.27 -39.44 5.06
N ASP A 4 -29.69 -39.05 6.19
CA ASP A 4 -29.38 -37.66 6.52
C ASP A 4 -28.23 -37.16 5.64
N GLY A 5 -28.32 -35.89 5.21
CA GLY A 5 -27.13 -35.10 4.95
C GLY A 5 -26.81 -34.72 3.51
N ILE A 6 -27.80 -34.19 2.76
CA ILE A 6 -27.46 -33.11 1.81
C ILE A 6 -27.38 -31.85 2.66
N VAL A 7 -26.18 -31.49 3.14
CA VAL A 7 -25.91 -30.14 3.64
C VAL A 7 -26.11 -29.20 2.48
N ASN A 8 -27.28 -28.57 2.44
CA ASN A 8 -27.58 -27.48 1.53
C ASN A 8 -26.67 -26.32 1.98
N PRO A 9 -25.74 -25.82 1.15
CA PRO A 9 -24.94 -24.67 1.55
C PRO A 9 -25.90 -23.51 1.78
N ASP A 10 -25.91 -22.97 3.00
CA ASP A 10 -26.74 -21.83 3.35
C ASP A 10 -26.57 -20.73 2.28
N PRO A 11 -27.64 -20.32 1.57
CA PRO A 11 -27.55 -19.30 0.53
C PRO A 11 -27.08 -17.93 1.07
N ASN A 12 -26.99 -17.81 2.40
CA ASN A 12 -26.54 -16.61 3.09
C ASN A 12 -25.02 -16.59 3.39
N ALA A 13 -24.28 -17.68 3.13
CA ALA A 13 -22.83 -17.76 3.39
C ALA A 13 -22.00 -16.76 2.57
N LEU A 14 -22.57 -16.19 1.50
CA LEU A 14 -21.94 -15.20 0.61
C LEU A 14 -22.38 -13.76 0.89
N SER A 15 -23.21 -13.50 1.91
CA SER A 15 -23.90 -12.21 2.11
C SER A 15 -23.42 -11.36 3.29
N GLN A 16 -22.33 -11.74 3.96
CA GLN A 16 -21.84 -10.96 5.08
C GLN A 16 -21.12 -9.70 4.56
N SER A 17 -21.81 -8.55 4.62
CA SER A 17 -21.17 -7.25 4.45
C SER A 17 -19.94 -7.19 5.35
N PRO A 18 -18.77 -6.76 4.85
CA PRO A 18 -17.59 -6.65 5.69
C PRO A 18 -17.92 -5.81 6.93
N SER A 19 -17.46 -6.25 8.10
CA SER A 19 -17.67 -5.48 9.32
C SER A 19 -17.03 -4.10 9.18
N LYS A 20 -17.60 -3.07 9.82
CA LYS A 20 -17.04 -1.71 9.80
C LYS A 20 -15.55 -1.68 10.15
N THR A 21 -15.12 -2.51 11.11
CA THR A 21 -13.70 -2.67 11.48
C THR A 21 -12.83 -3.17 10.32
N ARG A 22 -13.34 -4.10 9.50
CA ARG A 22 -12.63 -4.60 8.34
C ARG A 22 -12.51 -3.53 7.25
N GLU A 23 -13.55 -2.74 7.04
CA GLU A 23 -13.52 -1.62 6.09
C GLU A 23 -12.55 -0.52 6.52
N GLU A 24 -12.56 -0.14 7.81
CA GLU A 24 -11.60 0.82 8.37
C GLU A 24 -10.15 0.33 8.23
N GLY A 25 -9.90 -0.96 8.48
CA GLY A 25 -8.57 -1.55 8.29
C GLY A 25 -8.08 -1.47 6.84
N ARG A 26 -8.95 -1.81 5.87
CA ARG A 26 -8.63 -1.70 4.44
C ARG A 26 -8.41 -0.26 3.99
N LEU A 27 -9.19 0.69 4.53
CA LEU A 27 -9.01 2.11 4.24
C LEU A 27 -7.64 2.60 4.74
N LYS A 28 -7.25 2.20 5.96
CA LYS A 28 -5.94 2.53 6.51
C LYS A 28 -4.80 1.96 5.66
N GLU A 29 -4.91 0.68 5.27
CA GLU A 29 -3.93 0.00 4.41
C GLU A 29 -3.79 0.71 3.06
N ALA A 30 -4.91 1.03 2.40
CA ALA A 30 -4.89 1.77 1.13
C ALA A 30 -4.23 3.15 1.25
N CYS A 31 -4.45 3.86 2.37
CA CYS A 31 -3.78 5.14 2.63
C CYS A 31 -2.27 4.98 2.81
N GLN A 32 -1.82 3.92 3.50
CA GLN A 32 -0.40 3.60 3.67
C GLN A 32 0.26 3.21 2.35
N GLU A 33 -0.41 2.40 1.53
CA GLU A 33 0.06 2.07 0.18
C GLU A 33 0.21 3.32 -0.69
N PHE A 34 -0.76 4.24 -0.64
CA PHE A 34 -0.67 5.50 -1.37
C PHE A 34 0.54 6.34 -0.92
N GLU A 35 0.76 6.48 0.38
CA GLU A 35 1.94 7.18 0.91
C GLU A 35 3.25 6.51 0.45
N SER A 36 3.30 5.18 0.39
CA SER A 36 4.48 4.46 -0.11
C SER A 36 4.78 4.77 -1.58
N LEU A 37 3.75 4.88 -2.43
CA LEU A 37 3.93 5.26 -3.83
C LEU A 37 4.44 6.69 -3.97
N LEU A 38 3.89 7.62 -3.18
CA LEU A 38 4.33 9.00 -3.16
C LEU A 38 5.79 9.11 -2.70
N LEU A 39 6.16 8.44 -1.62
CA LEU A 39 7.52 8.43 -1.10
C LEU A 39 8.52 7.85 -2.11
N SER A 40 8.16 6.75 -2.77
CA SER A 40 8.99 6.17 -3.83
C SER A 40 9.21 7.16 -4.98
N HIS A 41 8.16 7.86 -5.40
CA HIS A 41 8.27 8.90 -6.42
C HIS A 41 9.15 10.08 -5.96
N MET A 42 8.96 10.57 -4.72
CA MET A 42 9.80 11.63 -4.16
C MET A 42 11.28 11.24 -4.12
N LEU A 43 11.60 10.02 -3.68
CA LEU A 43 12.99 9.52 -3.66
C LEU A 43 13.60 9.48 -5.07
N THR A 44 12.81 9.08 -6.05
CA THR A 44 13.21 9.06 -7.46
C THR A 44 13.52 10.48 -7.96
N GLU A 45 12.62 11.45 -7.72
CA GLU A 45 12.81 12.84 -8.15
C GLU A 45 13.98 13.53 -7.44
N MET A 46 14.12 13.28 -6.12
CA MET A 46 15.27 13.78 -5.35
C MET A 46 16.59 13.31 -5.95
N ARG A 47 16.68 12.04 -6.38
CA ARG A 47 17.87 11.50 -7.02
C ARG A 47 18.12 12.08 -8.41
N SER A 48 17.06 12.22 -9.21
CA SER A 48 17.12 12.84 -10.54
C SER A 48 17.57 14.30 -10.50
N SER A 49 17.34 14.99 -9.38
CA SER A 49 17.78 16.38 -9.17
C SER A 49 19.29 16.55 -8.97
N ILE A 50 20.02 15.47 -8.66
CA ILE A 50 21.47 15.51 -8.43
C ILE A 50 22.17 15.33 -9.79
N PRO A 51 23.02 16.27 -10.23
CA PRO A 51 23.77 16.12 -11.46
C PRO A 51 24.64 14.85 -11.41
N LYS A 52 24.43 13.94 -12.35
CA LYS A 52 25.28 12.75 -12.46
C LYS A 52 26.67 13.20 -12.88
N SER A 53 27.66 13.05 -12.01
CA SER A 53 29.05 13.26 -12.39
C SER A 53 29.48 12.11 -13.31
N ASN A 54 30.24 12.40 -14.37
CA ASN A 54 30.77 11.42 -15.33
C ASN A 54 31.75 10.39 -14.70
N ALA A 55 31.81 10.28 -13.37
CA ALA A 55 32.72 9.44 -12.64
C ALA A 55 31.94 8.31 -11.95
N LEU A 56 31.89 7.15 -12.62
CA LEU A 56 31.73 5.83 -11.99
C LEU A 56 30.37 5.50 -11.31
N GLY A 57 29.24 5.90 -11.88
CA GLY A 57 27.94 5.40 -11.40
C GLY A 57 26.79 5.89 -12.28
N GLY A 58 25.90 4.99 -12.67
CA GLY A 58 24.80 5.28 -13.59
C GLY A 58 24.78 4.34 -14.80
N GLY A 59 24.13 3.19 -14.61
CA GLY A 59 23.69 2.33 -15.70
C GLY A 59 22.20 1.99 -15.54
N ARG A 60 21.56 1.51 -16.61
CA ARG A 60 20.14 1.12 -16.60
C ARG A 60 19.82 0.08 -15.53
N ASP A 61 20.73 -0.85 -15.29
CA ASP A 61 20.55 -1.92 -14.30
C ASP A 61 20.64 -1.39 -12.86
N GLU A 62 21.52 -0.40 -12.64
CA GLU A 62 21.61 0.31 -11.36
C GLU A 62 20.35 1.14 -11.12
N GLU A 63 19.85 1.86 -12.12
CA GLU A 63 18.60 2.63 -12.03
C GLU A 63 17.41 1.73 -11.68
N LEU A 64 17.34 0.54 -12.29
CA LEU A 64 16.30 -0.43 -12.00
C LEU A 64 16.42 -0.97 -10.56
N PHE A 65 17.62 -1.38 -10.14
CA PHE A 65 17.87 -1.84 -8.77
C PHE A 65 17.53 -0.75 -7.75
N MET A 66 17.94 0.48 -8.01
CA MET A 66 17.68 1.63 -7.16
C MET A 66 16.19 1.95 -7.08
N GLY A 67 15.45 1.85 -8.18
CA GLY A 67 14.00 2.01 -8.18
C GLY A 67 13.31 0.95 -7.32
N MET A 68 13.72 -0.32 -7.41
CA MET A 68 13.22 -1.39 -6.54
C MET A 68 13.56 -1.13 -5.07
N LEU A 69 14.78 -0.66 -4.79
CA LEU A 69 15.21 -0.32 -3.44
C LEU A 69 14.39 0.83 -2.86
N ASP A 70 14.11 1.87 -3.66
CA ASP A 70 13.28 3.01 -3.25
C ASP A 70 11.85 2.57 -2.94
N GLN A 71 11.29 1.64 -3.72
CA GLN A 71 9.95 1.09 -3.46
C GLN A 71 9.90 0.35 -2.11
N GLU A 72 10.86 -0.54 -1.83
CA GLU A 72 10.88 -1.27 -0.56
C GLU A 72 11.13 -0.36 0.63
N ARG A 73 12.03 0.61 0.48
CA ARG A 73 12.26 1.64 1.51
C ARG A 73 11.00 2.47 1.77
N ALA A 74 10.32 2.90 0.72
CA ALA A 74 9.10 3.69 0.83
C ALA A 74 7.96 2.91 1.50
N LYS A 75 7.82 1.61 1.21
CA LYS A 75 6.87 0.72 1.92
C LYS A 75 7.18 0.62 3.41
N GLU A 76 8.44 0.42 3.77
CA GLU A 76 8.85 0.31 5.17
C GLU A 76 8.63 1.62 5.93
N TRP A 77 8.93 2.75 5.29
CA TRP A 77 8.70 4.08 5.85
C TRP A 77 7.23 4.37 6.03
N ALA A 78 6.39 4.12 5.03
CA ALA A 78 4.94 4.33 5.12
C ALA A 78 4.26 3.47 6.20
N LYS A 79 4.81 2.28 6.50
CA LYS A 79 4.36 1.45 7.64
C LYS A 79 4.77 2.04 8.99
N SER A 80 5.91 2.73 9.05
CA SER A 80 6.50 3.34 10.25
C SER A 80 6.15 4.83 10.36
N ASP A 81 4.87 5.18 10.19
CA ASP A 81 4.30 6.54 10.19
C ASP A 81 4.82 7.52 9.11
N GLY A 82 5.82 7.15 8.32
CA GLY A 82 6.24 7.85 7.11
C GLY A 82 6.43 9.36 7.30
N ILE A 83 5.72 10.14 6.50
CA ILE A 83 5.62 11.60 6.62
C ILE A 83 4.28 12.04 7.21
N GLY A 84 3.45 11.09 7.65
CA GLY A 84 2.14 11.31 8.25
C GLY A 84 1.00 11.53 7.25
N LEU A 85 1.24 11.36 5.95
CA LEU A 85 0.22 11.62 4.93
C LEU A 85 -0.90 10.57 4.95
N SER A 86 -0.56 9.29 5.15
CA SER A 86 -1.55 8.21 5.21
C SER A 86 -2.56 8.42 6.34
N ASN A 87 -2.11 8.88 7.50
CA ASN A 87 -2.98 9.19 8.63
C ASN A 87 -3.92 10.37 8.34
N LEU A 88 -3.40 11.42 7.68
CA LEU A 88 -4.20 12.60 7.30
C LEU A 88 -5.29 12.21 6.29
N LEU A 89 -4.93 11.42 5.27
CA LEU A 89 -5.86 10.88 4.29
C LEU A 89 -6.91 9.96 4.92
N TYR A 90 -6.49 9.08 5.82
CA TYR A 90 -7.38 8.18 6.55
C TYR A 90 -8.42 8.96 7.37
N GLN A 91 -7.99 9.98 8.12
CA GLN A 91 -8.89 10.83 8.91
C GLN A 91 -9.87 11.59 8.03
N GLN A 92 -9.40 12.13 6.91
CA GLN A 92 -10.26 12.86 5.98
C GLN A 92 -11.28 11.93 5.33
N MET A 93 -10.89 10.73 4.88
CA MET A 93 -11.82 9.78 4.28
C MET A 93 -12.80 9.24 5.32
N LYS A 94 -12.36 8.91 6.53
CA LYS A 94 -13.25 8.48 7.63
C LYS A 94 -14.29 9.53 8.02
N LYS A 95 -13.99 10.83 7.83
CA LYS A 95 -14.94 11.91 8.09
C LYS A 95 -15.99 12.07 6.99
N ASN A 96 -15.65 11.71 5.75
CA ASN A 96 -16.50 11.92 4.57
C ASN A 96 -17.23 10.64 4.10
N LEU A 97 -16.86 9.46 4.62
CA LEU A 97 -17.62 8.20 4.52
C LEU A 97 -18.57 8.04 5.71
#